data_AF-A0A1Y2EV54-F1
#
_entry.id   AF-A0A1Y2EV54-F1
#
_cell.length_a   1.000
_cell.length_b   1.000
_cell.length_c   1.000
_cell.angle_alpha   90.00
_cell.angle_beta   90.00
_cell.angle_gamma   90.00
#
_symmetry.space_group_name_H-M   'P 1'
#
loop_
_entity.id
_entity.type
_entity.pdbx_description
1 polymer ?
#
loop_
_entity_poly.entity_id
_entity_poly.type
_entity_poly.pdbx_seq_one_letter_code
_entity_poly.pdbx_strand_id
1 'polypeptide(L)'
;MTQAMKETIQSFQFDLRARVSSARLCTRGLNTYRQGVRAFEYMTPKIRIMVDDLDDRLAASRSFHLICSPKRCVELVDSLIKRREALGIHIEPWTIWEPVPDACFYTPSQRADFDTAMDRVSLVSPNAHELCGILGVGQPPADVQELQHLTQLTRTLSKSCIRLVVRAAHLGTLHCSQDGEVHHTHAYFAPQDAPKIVDTTGAGNMFCGALAVALALDCTLDEAVVRGNVAAALAIEQTGLPVVAESEGVSLWNGRDVQTALTEYRERIAA
;
A
#
# COMPACT_ATOMS: atom_id res chain seq x y z
N MET A 1 3.77 -11.87 -21.04
CA MET A 1 2.62 -12.06 -20.13
C MET A 1 1.85 -13.30 -20.59
N THR A 2 1.56 -14.23 -19.69
CA THR A 2 0.79 -15.44 -20.04
C THR A 2 -0.67 -15.08 -20.36
N GLN A 3 -1.38 -15.97 -21.06
CA GLN A 3 -2.80 -15.76 -21.38
C GLN A 3 -3.66 -15.67 -20.11
N ALA A 4 -3.45 -16.57 -19.15
CA ALA A 4 -4.14 -16.55 -17.86
C ALA A 4 -3.98 -15.22 -17.10
N MET A 5 -2.76 -14.64 -17.09
CA MET A 5 -2.56 -13.32 -16.46
C MET A 5 -3.35 -12.20 -17.14
N LYS A 6 -3.50 -12.26 -18.47
CA LYS A 6 -4.32 -11.27 -19.20
C LYS A 6 -5.78 -11.37 -18.80
N GLU A 7 -6.30 -12.59 -18.77
CA GLU A 7 -7.71 -12.88 -18.42
C GLU A 7 -8.01 -12.42 -16.99
N THR A 8 -7.13 -12.71 -16.02
CA THR A 8 -7.27 -12.22 -14.64
C THR A 8 -7.22 -10.69 -14.55
N ILE A 9 -6.32 -10.01 -15.27
CA ILE A 9 -6.28 -8.55 -15.21
C ILE A 9 -7.53 -7.94 -15.87
N GLN A 10 -8.00 -8.53 -16.97
CA GLN A 10 -9.22 -8.10 -17.66
C GLN A 10 -10.47 -8.30 -16.79
N SER A 11 -10.53 -9.34 -15.95
CA SER A 11 -11.68 -9.56 -15.05
C SER A 11 -11.84 -8.47 -14.00
N PHE A 12 -10.77 -7.72 -13.68
CA PHE A 12 -10.87 -6.59 -12.74
C PHE A 12 -11.47 -5.33 -13.35
N GLN A 13 -11.80 -5.34 -14.64
CA GLN A 13 -12.32 -4.18 -15.37
C GLN A 13 -11.41 -2.94 -15.25
N PHE A 14 -10.11 -3.16 -15.02
CA PHE A 14 -9.12 -2.09 -15.02
C PHE A 14 -8.88 -1.58 -16.44
N ASP A 15 -8.61 -0.29 -16.54
CA ASP A 15 -8.01 0.23 -17.73
C ASP A 15 -6.52 -0.14 -17.78
N LEU A 16 -6.18 -1.12 -18.61
CA LEU A 16 -4.83 -1.65 -18.75
C LEU A 16 -4.17 -1.11 -20.02
N ARG A 17 -3.15 -0.26 -19.85
CA ARG A 17 -2.22 0.07 -20.93
C ARG A 17 -1.07 -0.94 -21.02
N ALA A 18 -1.23 -1.95 -21.87
CA ALA A 18 -0.18 -2.93 -22.13
C ALA A 18 0.81 -2.45 -23.22
N ARG A 19 2.11 -2.53 -22.94
CA ARG A 19 3.19 -2.26 -23.91
C ARG A 19 3.94 -3.55 -24.20
N VAL A 20 3.94 -4.00 -25.45
CA VAL A 20 4.58 -5.25 -25.86
C VAL A 20 5.96 -4.95 -26.44
N SER A 21 6.98 -5.71 -26.04
CA SER A 21 8.33 -5.64 -26.59
C SER A 21 8.85 -7.05 -26.79
N SER A 22 9.36 -7.35 -27.99
CA SER A 22 10.05 -8.61 -28.28
C SER A 22 11.50 -8.62 -27.79
N ALA A 23 12.06 -7.46 -27.42
CA ALA A 23 13.45 -7.31 -27.02
C ALA A 23 13.73 -7.68 -25.55
N ARG A 24 12.69 -7.92 -24.74
CA ARG A 24 12.85 -8.24 -23.31
C ARG A 24 11.71 -9.10 -22.78
N LEU A 25 12.00 -9.84 -21.70
CA LEU A 25 11.00 -10.59 -20.95
C LEU A 25 10.24 -9.69 -19.96
N CYS A 26 9.03 -10.11 -19.57
CA CYS A 26 8.32 -9.52 -18.43
C CYS A 26 9.09 -9.79 -17.13
N THR A 27 8.97 -8.87 -16.16
CA THR A 27 9.50 -9.12 -14.81
C THR A 27 8.81 -10.32 -14.18
N ARG A 28 9.60 -11.26 -13.64
CA ARG A 28 9.17 -12.43 -12.88
C ARG A 28 9.69 -12.34 -11.45
N GLY A 29 8.82 -12.64 -10.49
CA GLY A 29 9.16 -12.81 -9.09
C GLY A 29 8.90 -14.24 -8.63
N LEU A 30 9.75 -14.76 -7.75
CA LEU A 30 9.62 -16.06 -7.12
C LEU A 30 9.24 -15.83 -5.65
N ASN A 31 8.05 -16.27 -5.25
CA ASN A 31 7.71 -16.45 -3.83
C ASN A 31 8.03 -17.89 -3.44
N THR A 32 8.83 -18.08 -2.40
CA THR A 32 9.13 -19.39 -1.83
C THR A 32 8.61 -19.44 -0.40
N TYR A 33 7.88 -20.50 -0.06
CA TYR A 33 7.35 -20.72 1.29
C TYR A 33 8.09 -21.90 1.92
N ARG A 34 8.77 -21.68 3.05
CA ARG A 34 9.46 -22.72 3.82
C ARG A 34 9.11 -22.57 5.29
N GLN A 35 8.51 -23.61 5.89
CA GLN A 35 8.14 -23.62 7.31
C GLN A 35 7.32 -22.37 7.73
N GLY A 36 6.40 -21.92 6.87
CA GLY A 36 5.58 -20.71 7.11
C GLY A 36 6.30 -19.39 6.84
N VAL A 37 7.58 -19.39 6.49
CA VAL A 37 8.33 -18.19 6.11
C VAL A 37 8.29 -17.99 4.60
N ARG A 38 7.85 -16.80 4.17
CA ARG A 38 7.89 -16.38 2.76
C ARG A 38 9.21 -15.67 2.46
N ALA A 39 9.88 -16.10 1.39
CA ALA A 39 10.99 -15.38 0.76
C ALA A 39 10.58 -14.92 -0.65
N PHE A 40 11.14 -13.81 -1.12
CA PHE A 40 10.87 -13.27 -2.45
C PHE A 40 12.16 -12.91 -3.20
N GLU A 41 12.24 -13.28 -4.48
CA GLU A 41 13.37 -12.94 -5.35
C GLU A 41 12.88 -12.54 -6.75
N TYR A 42 13.54 -11.55 -7.37
CA TYR A 42 13.32 -11.23 -8.78
C TYR A 42 14.12 -12.20 -9.67
N MET A 43 13.43 -12.98 -10.50
CA MET A 43 14.07 -13.91 -11.45
C MET A 43 14.53 -13.25 -12.75
N THR A 44 14.13 -12.00 -12.98
CA THR A 44 14.46 -11.22 -14.18
C THR A 44 14.56 -9.75 -13.78
N PRO A 45 15.28 -8.90 -14.53
CA PRO A 45 15.38 -7.48 -14.25
C PRO A 45 14.01 -6.80 -14.08
N LYS A 46 13.95 -5.86 -13.13
CA LYS A 46 12.77 -5.03 -12.90
C LYS A 46 12.53 -4.10 -14.10
N ILE A 47 11.34 -4.15 -14.66
CA ILE A 47 10.85 -3.14 -15.59
C ILE A 47 10.40 -1.95 -14.75
N ARG A 48 11.15 -0.84 -14.83
CA ARG A 48 10.83 0.38 -14.10
C ARG A 48 9.81 1.18 -14.91
N ILE A 49 8.68 1.49 -14.28
CA ILE A 49 7.71 2.45 -14.78
C ILE A 49 8.18 3.85 -14.39
N MET A 50 8.25 4.75 -15.37
CA MET A 50 8.57 6.17 -15.23
C MET A 50 7.31 7.02 -15.43
N VAL A 51 7.37 8.30 -15.06
CA VAL A 51 6.26 9.24 -15.32
C VAL A 51 5.98 9.39 -16.83
N ASP A 52 7.02 9.33 -17.67
CA ASP A 52 6.88 9.35 -19.13
C ASP A 52 6.18 8.09 -19.68
N ASP A 53 5.98 7.06 -18.85
CA ASP A 53 5.19 5.89 -19.23
C ASP A 53 3.68 6.10 -19.06
N LEU A 54 3.25 7.20 -18.43
CA LEU A 54 1.86 7.56 -18.26
C LEU A 54 1.36 8.32 -19.50
N ASP A 55 0.14 8.06 -19.96
CA ASP A 55 -0.56 9.06 -20.78
C ASP A 55 -1.12 10.19 -19.92
N ASP A 56 -1.61 11.22 -20.59
CA ASP A 56 -2.19 12.41 -19.99
C ASP A 56 -3.32 12.07 -19.03
N ARG A 57 -4.14 11.06 -19.34
CA ARG A 57 -5.23 10.64 -18.47
C ARG A 57 -4.70 9.99 -17.19
N LEU A 58 -3.74 9.07 -17.29
CA LEU A 58 -3.11 8.46 -16.10
C LEU A 58 -2.32 9.49 -15.29
N ALA A 59 -1.62 10.42 -15.95
CA ALA A 59 -0.94 11.55 -15.30
C ALA A 59 -1.92 12.49 -14.57
N ALA A 60 -3.17 12.58 -15.04
CA ALA A 60 -4.24 13.35 -14.42
C ALA A 60 -4.92 12.67 -13.21
N SER A 61 -4.52 11.44 -12.85
CA SER A 61 -5.12 10.71 -11.71
C SER A 61 -5.09 11.52 -10.41
N ARG A 62 -6.08 11.31 -9.54
CA ARG A 62 -6.18 11.99 -8.23
C ARG A 62 -5.29 11.36 -7.15
N SER A 63 -4.84 10.12 -7.34
CA SER A 63 -3.95 9.43 -6.41
C SER A 63 -2.94 8.53 -7.12
N PHE A 64 -1.79 8.33 -6.47
CA PHE A 64 -0.68 7.50 -6.92
C PHE A 64 -0.11 6.71 -5.74
N HIS A 65 -0.04 5.39 -5.88
CA HIS A 65 0.65 4.51 -4.92
C HIS A 65 2.04 4.15 -5.46
N LEU A 66 3.07 4.50 -4.71
CA LEU A 66 4.47 4.36 -5.07
C LEU A 66 5.14 3.31 -4.19
N ILE A 67 5.60 2.20 -4.78
CA ILE A 67 6.38 1.17 -4.08
C ILE A 67 7.82 1.26 -4.55
N CYS A 68 8.67 1.96 -3.79
CA CYS A 68 10.06 2.21 -4.22
C CYS A 68 10.99 2.66 -3.07
N SER A 69 12.27 2.83 -3.39
CA SER A 69 13.25 3.41 -2.46
C SER A 69 13.01 4.92 -2.29
N PRO A 70 13.53 5.55 -1.20
CA PRO A 70 13.29 6.97 -0.93
C PRO A 70 13.71 7.89 -2.08
N LYS A 71 14.92 7.71 -2.63
CA LYS A 71 15.41 8.50 -3.77
C LYS A 71 14.52 8.39 -5.00
N ARG A 72 14.00 7.18 -5.26
CA ARG A 72 13.13 6.92 -6.39
C ARG A 72 11.74 7.55 -6.18
N CYS A 73 11.27 7.58 -4.93
CA CYS A 73 10.03 8.26 -4.57
C CYS A 73 10.11 9.75 -4.92
N VAL A 74 11.17 10.43 -4.46
CA VAL A 74 11.42 11.85 -4.78
C VAL A 74 11.45 12.08 -6.30
N GLU A 75 12.23 11.28 -7.03
CA GLU A 75 12.34 11.39 -8.50
C GLU A 75 10.98 11.25 -9.21
N LEU A 76 10.16 10.29 -8.79
CA LEU A 76 8.84 10.05 -9.35
C LEU A 76 7.88 11.19 -9.06
N VAL A 77 7.84 11.67 -7.82
CA VAL A 77 6.94 12.77 -7.43
C VAL A 77 7.33 14.06 -8.14
N ASP A 78 8.61 14.44 -8.16
CA ASP A 78 9.08 15.65 -8.81
C ASP A 78 8.79 15.62 -10.33
N SER A 79 8.97 14.46 -10.96
CA SER A 79 8.65 14.28 -12.39
C SER A 79 7.15 14.33 -12.65
N LEU A 80 6.34 13.77 -11.74
CA LEU A 80 4.89 13.76 -11.85
C LEU A 80 4.32 15.18 -11.73
N ILE A 81 4.79 15.97 -10.76
CA ILE A 81 4.38 17.36 -10.58
C ILE A 81 4.68 18.16 -11.86
N LYS A 82 5.92 18.09 -12.38
CA LYS A 82 6.29 18.76 -13.64
C LYS A 82 5.42 18.32 -14.82
N ARG A 83 5.15 17.01 -14.94
CA ARG A 83 4.28 16.49 -16.01
C ARG A 83 2.87 17.04 -15.90
N ARG A 84 2.32 17.12 -14.69
CA ARG A 84 0.97 17.66 -14.42
C ARG A 84 0.88 19.16 -14.68
N GLU A 85 1.89 19.92 -14.27
CA GLU A 85 2.00 21.36 -14.59
C GLU A 85 1.98 21.60 -16.10
N ALA A 86 2.74 20.81 -16.87
CA ALA A 86 2.75 20.90 -18.33
C ALA A 86 1.40 20.56 -18.99
N LEU A 87 0.54 19.81 -18.30
CA LEU A 87 -0.83 19.50 -18.71
C LEU A 87 -1.87 20.52 -18.19
N GLY A 88 -1.44 21.56 -17.47
CA GLY A 88 -2.34 22.54 -16.85
C GLY A 88 -3.10 22.01 -15.63
N ILE A 89 -2.60 20.94 -15.00
CA ILE A 89 -3.21 20.30 -13.84
C ILE A 89 -2.50 20.78 -12.58
N HIS A 90 -3.15 21.70 -11.85
CA HIS A 90 -2.58 22.34 -10.66
C HIS A 90 -3.09 21.77 -9.33
N ILE A 91 -4.07 20.86 -9.38
CA ILE A 91 -4.54 20.16 -8.18
C ILE A 91 -3.47 19.15 -7.78
N GLU A 92 -3.00 19.20 -6.54
CA GLU A 92 -2.07 18.21 -6.02
C GLU A 92 -2.75 16.83 -5.90
N PRO A 93 -2.13 15.75 -6.40
CA PRO A 93 -2.64 14.41 -6.21
C PRO A 93 -2.23 13.85 -4.85
N TRP A 94 -2.99 12.88 -4.34
CA TRP A 94 -2.53 12.04 -3.25
C TRP A 94 -1.34 11.19 -3.69
N THR A 95 -0.20 11.35 -3.05
CA THR A 95 0.97 10.48 -3.24
C THR A 95 1.17 9.62 -1.99
N ILE A 96 0.97 8.31 -2.14
CA ILE A 96 1.09 7.32 -1.06
C ILE A 96 2.35 6.52 -1.31
N TRP A 97 3.33 6.68 -0.43
CA TRP A 97 4.59 5.98 -0.56
C TRP A 97 4.69 4.79 0.40
N GLU A 98 4.88 3.62 -0.18
CA GLU A 98 5.24 2.39 0.52
C GLU A 98 6.74 2.11 0.28
N PRO A 99 7.58 2.16 1.32
CA PRO A 99 9.00 1.90 1.16
C PRO A 99 9.26 0.43 0.86
N VAL A 100 10.25 0.15 0.01
CA VAL A 100 10.66 -1.24 -0.25
C VAL A 100 11.49 -1.79 0.93
N PRO A 101 11.34 -3.07 1.29
CA PRO A 101 12.05 -3.67 2.43
C PRO A 101 13.57 -3.45 2.41
N ASP A 102 14.20 -3.59 1.23
CA ASP A 102 15.65 -3.43 1.06
C ASP A 102 16.17 -2.01 1.36
N ALA A 103 15.27 -1.02 1.45
CA ALA A 103 15.61 0.35 1.79
C ALA A 103 15.37 0.66 3.27
N CYS A 104 14.73 -0.22 4.03
CA CYS A 104 14.32 0.01 5.41
C CYS A 104 15.40 -0.44 6.39
N PHE A 105 16.49 0.33 6.45
CA PHE A 105 17.58 0.11 7.39
C PHE A 105 18.13 1.45 7.90
N TYR A 106 18.76 1.44 9.08
CA TYR A 106 19.24 2.65 9.71
C TYR A 106 20.69 2.96 9.35
N THR A 107 20.90 4.05 8.61
CA THR A 107 22.17 4.77 8.51
C THR A 107 21.90 6.27 8.41
N PRO A 108 22.85 7.16 8.76
CA PRO A 108 22.65 8.60 8.60
C PRO A 108 22.28 9.03 7.17
N SER A 109 22.90 8.42 6.15
CA SER A 109 22.57 8.71 4.74
C SER A 109 21.16 8.25 4.39
N GLN A 110 20.80 7.02 4.80
CA GLN A 110 19.49 6.47 4.49
C GLN A 110 18.39 7.27 5.19
N ARG A 111 18.63 7.71 6.43
CA ARG A 111 17.73 8.61 7.17
C ARG A 111 17.48 9.92 6.42
N ALA A 112 18.53 10.58 5.95
CA ALA A 112 18.38 11.82 5.16
C ALA A 112 17.57 11.61 3.87
N ASP A 113 17.76 10.46 3.21
CA ASP A 113 16.97 10.09 2.02
C ASP A 113 15.49 9.86 2.38
N PHE A 114 15.20 9.21 3.52
CA PHE A 114 13.83 9.05 4.03
C PHE A 114 13.19 10.40 4.35
N ASP A 115 13.87 11.27 5.11
CA ASP A 115 13.34 12.57 5.50
C ASP A 115 12.96 13.39 4.25
N THR A 116 13.83 13.38 3.23
CA THR A 116 13.57 14.05 1.95
C THR A 116 12.35 13.47 1.22
N ALA A 117 12.20 12.14 1.20
CA ALA A 117 11.06 11.50 0.56
C ALA A 117 9.75 11.73 1.32
N MET A 118 9.79 11.72 2.65
CA MET A 118 8.64 12.01 3.51
C MET A 118 8.13 13.44 3.29
N ASP A 119 9.03 14.42 3.12
CA ASP A 119 8.68 15.82 2.83
C ASP A 119 8.13 16.04 1.40
N ARG A 120 8.14 15.01 0.55
CA ARG A 120 7.67 15.08 -0.84
C ARG A 120 6.32 14.41 -1.08
N VAL A 121 5.83 13.61 -0.13
CA VAL A 121 4.62 12.81 -0.33
C VAL A 121 3.47 13.25 0.57
N SER A 122 2.25 12.94 0.15
CA SER A 122 1.05 13.21 0.94
C SER A 122 0.92 12.26 2.13
N LEU A 123 1.38 11.02 1.97
CA LEU A 123 1.24 9.94 2.96
C LEU A 123 2.35 8.90 2.83
N VAL A 124 2.85 8.41 3.96
CA VAL A 124 3.81 7.31 4.04
C VAL A 124 3.14 6.10 4.68
N SER A 125 3.28 4.92 4.09
CA SER A 125 2.72 3.68 4.64
C SER A 125 3.72 2.54 4.72
N PRO A 126 4.61 2.51 5.73
CA PRO A 126 5.44 1.35 6.02
C PRO A 126 4.59 0.27 6.71
N ASN A 127 5.05 -0.98 6.63
CA ASN A 127 4.64 -1.98 7.61
C ASN A 127 5.47 -1.86 8.90
N ALA A 128 5.07 -2.55 9.97
CA ALA A 128 5.75 -2.47 11.26
C ALA A 128 7.24 -2.90 11.21
N HIS A 129 7.61 -3.87 10.37
CA HIS A 129 9.02 -4.30 10.23
C HIS A 129 9.85 -3.25 9.50
N GLU A 130 9.30 -2.67 8.44
CA GLU A 130 9.90 -1.58 7.70
C GLU A 130 10.10 -0.35 8.61
N LEU A 131 9.11 -0.03 9.44
CA LEU A 131 9.19 1.05 10.43
C LEU A 131 10.36 0.82 11.40
N CYS A 132 10.47 -0.38 11.97
CA CYS A 132 11.57 -0.73 12.86
C CYS A 132 12.93 -0.58 12.16
N GLY A 133 13.05 -1.08 10.92
CA GLY A 133 14.27 -0.92 10.12
C GLY A 133 14.62 0.54 9.84
N ILE A 134 13.64 1.38 9.51
CA ILE A 134 13.79 2.83 9.31
C ILE A 134 14.28 3.53 10.59
N LEU A 135 13.79 3.09 11.75
CA LEU A 135 14.12 3.66 13.06
C LEU A 135 15.39 3.07 13.68
N GLY A 136 15.93 1.97 13.14
CA GLY A 136 17.03 1.23 13.75
C GLY A 136 16.62 0.44 14.99
N VAL A 137 15.33 0.13 15.13
CA VAL A 137 14.79 -0.70 16.21
C VAL A 137 14.88 -2.17 15.78
N GLY A 138 15.49 -2.99 16.63
CA GLY A 138 15.90 -4.35 16.24
C GLY A 138 14.78 -5.39 16.22
N GLN A 139 13.61 -5.11 16.78
CA GLN A 139 12.48 -6.05 16.86
C GLN A 139 11.18 -5.37 16.42
N PRO A 140 10.28 -6.09 15.72
CA PRO A 140 8.90 -5.63 15.50
C PRO A 140 8.17 -5.40 16.82
N PRO A 141 7.18 -4.50 16.86
CA PRO A 141 6.41 -4.23 18.08
C PRO A 141 5.66 -5.49 18.53
N ALA A 142 5.71 -5.77 19.84
CA ALA A 142 5.02 -6.90 20.45
C ALA A 142 3.53 -6.64 20.66
N ASP A 143 3.15 -5.37 20.85
CA ASP A 143 1.78 -4.93 21.11
C ASP A 143 1.46 -3.57 20.48
N VAL A 144 0.22 -3.13 20.69
CA VAL A 144 -0.28 -1.85 20.15
C VAL A 144 0.42 -0.66 20.80
N GLN A 145 0.81 -0.76 22.07
CA GLN A 145 1.47 0.31 22.81
C GLN A 145 2.88 0.58 22.26
N GLU A 146 3.65 -0.47 21.98
CA GLU A 146 4.95 -0.35 21.32
C GLU A 146 4.81 0.23 19.92
N LEU A 147 3.81 -0.23 19.15
CA LEU A 147 3.53 0.29 17.82
C LEU A 147 3.11 1.78 17.86
N GLN A 148 2.32 2.20 18.84
CA GLN A 148 1.99 3.60 19.12
C GLN A 148 3.25 4.43 19.36
N HIS A 149 4.14 3.94 20.22
CA HIS A 149 5.40 4.62 20.53
C HIS A 149 6.28 4.80 19.28
N LEU A 150 6.45 3.76 18.47
CA LEU A 150 7.23 3.83 17.21
C LEU A 150 6.59 4.78 16.19
N THR A 151 5.26 4.79 16.11
CA THR A 151 4.50 5.69 15.23
C THR A 151 4.71 7.16 15.64
N GLN A 152 4.63 7.45 16.94
CA GLN A 152 4.90 8.80 17.48
C GLN A 152 6.36 9.22 17.26
N LEU A 153 7.32 8.32 17.51
CA LEU A 153 8.73 8.59 17.25
C LEU A 153 8.98 8.92 15.77
N THR A 154 8.30 8.23 14.85
CA THR A 154 8.48 8.50 13.41
C THR A 154 7.97 9.88 13.00
N ARG A 155 6.90 10.37 13.64
CA ARG A 155 6.42 11.74 13.39
C ARG A 155 7.46 12.79 13.76
N THR A 156 8.19 12.62 14.87
CA THR A 156 9.19 13.61 15.30
C THR A 156 10.37 13.72 14.35
N LEU A 157 10.51 12.76 13.42
CA LEU A 157 11.58 12.73 12.42
C LEU A 157 11.23 13.53 11.16
N SER A 158 9.95 13.72 10.86
CA SER A 158 9.57 14.52 9.70
C SER A 158 9.59 16.01 10.04
N LYS A 159 10.14 16.82 9.12
CA LYS A 159 10.12 18.28 9.22
C LYS A 159 8.76 18.86 8.85
N SER A 160 7.92 18.06 8.19
CA SER A 160 6.60 18.42 7.72
C SER A 160 5.54 17.65 8.53
N CYS A 161 4.33 18.19 8.67
CA CYS A 161 3.21 17.42 9.23
C CYS A 161 2.76 16.37 8.20
N ILE A 162 3.47 15.24 8.13
CA ILE A 162 3.14 14.13 7.24
C ILE A 162 2.03 13.25 7.82
N ARG A 163 1.24 12.64 6.93
CA ARG A 163 0.35 11.53 7.31
C ARG A 163 1.16 10.24 7.27
N LEU A 164 1.12 9.48 8.36
CA LEU A 164 1.76 8.17 8.47
C LEU A 164 0.65 7.13 8.68
N VAL A 165 0.71 6.02 7.97
CA VAL A 165 -0.17 4.85 8.15
C VAL A 165 0.69 3.60 8.29
N VAL A 166 0.89 3.13 9.51
CA VAL A 166 1.67 1.94 9.81
C VAL A 166 0.78 0.70 9.79
N ARG A 167 1.06 -0.20 8.85
CA ARG A 167 0.36 -1.50 8.72
C ARG A 167 1.04 -2.54 9.60
N ALA A 168 0.32 -3.16 10.52
CA ALA A 168 0.91 -4.04 11.52
C ALA A 168 0.22 -5.40 11.67
N ALA A 169 -0.30 -5.93 10.56
CA ALA A 169 -0.91 -7.26 10.50
C ALA A 169 -1.98 -7.46 11.61
N HIS A 170 -1.79 -8.43 12.52
CA HIS A 170 -2.74 -8.74 13.60
C HIS A 170 -2.85 -7.62 14.65
N LEU A 171 -1.85 -6.72 14.76
CA LEU A 171 -1.95 -5.52 15.60
C LEU A 171 -2.84 -4.44 14.96
N GLY A 172 -3.31 -4.67 13.73
CA GLY A 172 -4.15 -3.73 13.00
C GLY A 172 -3.32 -2.66 12.30
N THR A 173 -3.86 -1.44 12.32
CA THR A 173 -3.27 -0.29 11.64
C THR A 173 -3.24 0.89 12.57
N LEU A 174 -2.10 1.58 12.61
CA LEU A 174 -2.00 2.89 13.24
C LEU A 174 -1.84 3.96 12.20
N HIS A 175 -2.51 5.08 12.39
CA HIS A 175 -2.29 6.22 11.54
C HIS A 175 -2.27 7.51 12.34
N CYS A 176 -1.62 8.53 11.78
CA CYS A 176 -1.67 9.86 12.34
C CYS A 176 -2.15 10.87 11.31
N SER A 177 -3.15 11.65 11.71
CA SER A 177 -3.61 12.83 10.97
C SER A 177 -2.58 13.95 11.06
N GLN A 178 -2.76 15.00 10.26
CA GLN A 178 -1.78 16.08 10.16
C GLN A 178 -1.56 16.80 11.49
N ASP A 179 -2.59 16.87 12.34
CA ASP A 179 -2.63 17.51 13.66
C ASP A 179 -1.83 16.80 14.77
N GLY A 180 -1.45 15.53 14.60
CA GLY A 180 -0.62 14.82 15.59
C GLY A 180 -1.28 13.67 16.30
N GLU A 181 -2.60 13.59 16.25
CA GLU A 181 -3.33 12.51 16.90
C GLU A 181 -3.00 11.16 16.26
N VAL A 182 -2.81 10.16 17.11
CA VAL A 182 -2.47 8.79 16.70
C VAL A 182 -3.69 7.92 16.93
N HIS A 183 -4.24 7.40 15.84
CA HIS A 183 -5.44 6.59 15.82
C HIS A 183 -5.08 5.13 15.56
N HIS A 184 -5.59 4.24 16.40
CA HIS A 184 -5.48 2.81 16.20
C HIS A 184 -6.78 2.24 15.67
N THR A 185 -6.69 1.37 14.68
CA THR A 185 -7.80 0.59 14.13
C THR A 185 -7.42 -0.88 14.20
N HIS A 186 -8.23 -1.68 14.91
CA HIS A 186 -8.03 -3.13 15.05
C HIS A 186 -7.96 -3.84 13.71
N ALA A 187 -7.24 -4.96 13.63
CA ALA A 187 -7.24 -5.81 12.45
C ALA A 187 -8.65 -6.31 12.10
N TYR A 188 -8.89 -6.63 10.83
CA TYR A 188 -10.19 -7.18 10.42
C TYR A 188 -10.44 -8.57 11.05
N PHE A 189 -9.46 -9.46 10.96
CA PHE A 189 -9.55 -10.79 11.57
C PHE A 189 -9.04 -10.76 12.99
N ALA A 190 -9.81 -11.35 13.90
CA ALA A 190 -9.41 -11.58 15.28
C ALA A 190 -8.63 -12.91 15.39
N PRO A 191 -7.94 -13.21 16.52
CA PRO A 191 -7.14 -14.43 16.64
C PRO A 191 -7.89 -15.73 16.31
N GLN A 192 -9.20 -15.80 16.61
CA GLN A 192 -10.05 -16.94 16.29
C GLN A 192 -10.30 -17.13 14.78
N ASP A 193 -10.11 -16.09 13.97
CA ASP A 193 -10.27 -16.12 12.52
C ASP A 193 -9.00 -16.58 11.80
N ALA A 194 -7.92 -16.91 12.51
CA ALA A 194 -6.66 -17.39 11.91
C ALA A 194 -6.85 -18.51 10.86
N PRO A 195 -7.79 -19.47 11.00
CA PRO A 195 -8.05 -20.48 9.97
C PRO A 195 -8.55 -19.94 8.62
N LYS A 196 -9.06 -18.69 8.57
CA LYS A 196 -9.50 -18.02 7.33
C LYS A 196 -8.33 -17.40 6.56
N ILE A 197 -7.17 -17.23 7.19
CA ILE A 197 -6.00 -16.60 6.58
C ILE A 197 -5.21 -17.68 5.83
N VAL A 198 -5.17 -17.58 4.51
CA VAL A 198 -4.52 -18.55 3.62
C VAL A 198 -3.15 -18.07 3.13
N ASP A 199 -3.07 -16.83 2.63
CA ASP A 199 -1.82 -16.26 2.11
C ASP A 199 -1.78 -14.75 2.35
N THR A 200 -0.81 -14.26 3.12
CA THR A 200 -0.67 -12.83 3.43
C THR A 200 0.00 -12.01 2.32
N THR A 201 0.37 -12.66 1.22
CA THR A 201 1.06 -12.02 0.10
C THR A 201 0.16 -10.99 -0.58
N GLY A 202 0.64 -9.76 -0.68
CA GLY A 202 -0.10 -8.67 -1.32
C GLY A 202 -1.12 -7.98 -0.42
N ALA A 203 -1.30 -8.41 0.84
CA ALA A 203 -2.20 -7.75 1.79
C ALA A 203 -1.90 -6.26 1.95
N GLY A 204 -0.61 -5.92 2.05
CA GLY A 204 -0.14 -4.53 2.11
C GLY A 204 -0.48 -3.72 0.87
N ASN A 205 -0.27 -4.30 -0.31
CA ASN A 205 -0.57 -3.64 -1.58
C ASN A 205 -2.07 -3.42 -1.75
N MET A 206 -2.89 -4.40 -1.34
CA MET A 206 -4.34 -4.31 -1.35
C MET A 206 -4.85 -3.23 -0.39
N PHE A 207 -4.27 -3.16 0.80
CA PHE A 207 -4.52 -2.06 1.74
C PHE A 207 -4.23 -0.70 1.09
N CYS A 208 -3.01 -0.51 0.56
CA CYS A 208 -2.58 0.77 -0.02
C CYS A 208 -3.38 1.15 -1.26
N GLY A 209 -3.79 0.18 -2.08
CA GLY A 209 -4.66 0.40 -3.23
C GLY A 209 -6.04 0.93 -2.81
N ALA A 210 -6.68 0.29 -1.83
CA ALA A 210 -7.96 0.75 -1.30
C ALA A 210 -7.85 2.11 -0.58
N LEU A 211 -6.75 2.33 0.15
CA LEU A 211 -6.42 3.63 0.75
C LEU A 211 -6.33 4.73 -0.32
N ALA A 212 -5.63 4.47 -1.42
CA ALA A 212 -5.47 5.42 -2.53
C ALA A 212 -6.78 5.77 -3.22
N VAL A 213 -7.66 4.78 -3.40
CA VAL A 213 -8.99 4.99 -3.97
C VAL A 213 -9.86 5.80 -3.00
N ALA A 214 -9.89 5.46 -1.72
CA ALA A 214 -10.69 6.15 -0.73
C ALA A 214 -10.30 7.63 -0.59
N LEU A 215 -9.00 7.93 -0.54
CA LEU A 215 -8.50 9.32 -0.48
C LEU A 215 -8.80 10.09 -1.77
N ALA A 216 -8.74 9.44 -2.94
CA ALA A 216 -9.16 10.04 -4.21
C ALA A 216 -10.67 10.29 -4.31
N LEU A 217 -11.47 9.64 -3.45
CA LEU A 217 -12.92 9.86 -3.29
C LEU A 217 -13.24 10.79 -2.11
N ASP A 218 -12.24 11.54 -1.63
CA ASP A 218 -12.39 12.52 -0.55
C ASP A 218 -12.90 11.93 0.79
N CYS A 219 -12.65 10.63 1.01
CA CYS A 219 -12.89 10.01 2.32
C CYS A 219 -11.90 10.54 3.37
N THR A 220 -12.28 10.48 4.64
CA THR A 220 -11.37 10.76 5.75
C THR A 220 -10.26 9.70 5.82
N LEU A 221 -9.15 10.03 6.50
CA LEU A 221 -8.06 9.07 6.68
C LEU A 221 -8.51 7.84 7.47
N ASP A 222 -9.36 8.01 8.49
CA ASP A 222 -9.98 6.90 9.24
C ASP A 222 -10.74 5.94 8.31
N GLU A 223 -11.63 6.49 7.47
CA GLU A 223 -12.43 5.70 6.54
C GLU A 223 -11.56 5.03 5.47
N ALA A 224 -10.50 5.70 5.01
CA ALA A 224 -9.54 5.13 4.08
C ALA A 224 -8.79 3.94 4.71
N VAL A 225 -8.41 4.03 5.99
CA VAL A 225 -7.79 2.93 6.76
C VAL A 225 -8.76 1.77 6.94
N VAL A 226 -10.03 2.05 7.24
CA VAL A 226 -11.09 1.02 7.36
C VAL A 226 -11.22 0.24 6.05
N ARG A 227 -11.31 0.94 4.91
CA ARG A 227 -11.36 0.32 3.57
C ARG A 227 -10.09 -0.46 3.25
N GLY A 228 -8.93 0.06 3.61
CA GLY A 228 -7.65 -0.63 3.48
C GLY A 228 -7.63 -1.96 4.21
N ASN A 229 -8.09 -1.98 5.47
CA ASN A 229 -8.13 -3.19 6.29
C ASN A 229 -9.09 -4.24 5.71
N VAL A 230 -10.27 -3.83 5.21
CA VAL A 230 -11.21 -4.76 4.54
C VAL A 230 -10.61 -5.31 3.24
N ALA A 231 -10.03 -4.46 2.40
CA ALA A 231 -9.41 -4.91 1.15
C ALA A 231 -8.26 -5.90 1.37
N ALA A 232 -7.42 -5.64 2.38
CA ALA A 232 -6.39 -6.58 2.79
C ALA A 232 -6.97 -7.90 3.30
N ALA A 233 -8.02 -7.86 4.12
CA ALA A 233 -8.66 -9.05 4.66
C ALA A 233 -9.24 -9.96 3.57
N LEU A 234 -9.97 -9.37 2.62
CA LEU A 234 -10.53 -10.12 1.48
C LEU A 234 -9.42 -10.76 0.64
N ALA A 235 -8.27 -10.11 0.51
CA ALA A 235 -7.16 -10.62 -0.30
C ALA A 235 -6.45 -11.83 0.30
N ILE A 236 -6.40 -11.94 1.63
CA ILE A 236 -5.62 -12.99 2.30
C ILE A 236 -6.39 -14.30 2.53
N GLU A 237 -7.67 -14.34 2.19
CA GLU A 237 -8.53 -15.54 2.29
C GLU A 237 -8.21 -16.60 1.21
N GLN A 238 -7.30 -16.32 0.27
CA GLN A 238 -6.84 -17.26 -0.75
C GLN A 238 -5.40 -16.99 -1.20
N THR A 239 -4.82 -17.93 -1.94
CA THR A 239 -3.53 -17.71 -2.62
C THR A 239 -3.71 -16.95 -3.93
N GLY A 240 -2.91 -15.91 -4.13
CA GLY A 240 -2.90 -15.12 -5.37
C GLY A 240 -3.87 -13.94 -5.34
N LEU A 241 -4.22 -13.42 -6.52
CA LEU A 241 -5.11 -12.26 -6.62
C LEU A 241 -6.55 -12.66 -6.30
N PRO A 242 -7.37 -11.76 -5.72
CA PRO A 242 -8.78 -12.03 -5.47
C PRO A 242 -9.54 -12.40 -6.74
N VAL A 243 -10.55 -13.27 -6.62
CA VAL A 243 -11.53 -13.52 -7.69
C VAL A 243 -12.61 -12.45 -7.59
N VAL A 244 -12.71 -11.61 -8.62
CA VAL A 244 -13.74 -10.57 -8.70
C VAL A 244 -14.88 -11.06 -9.59
N ALA A 245 -16.09 -10.97 -9.08
CA ALA A 245 -17.32 -11.26 -9.80
C ALA A 245 -18.32 -10.12 -9.59
N GLU A 246 -19.31 -10.04 -10.47
CA GLU A 246 -20.47 -9.17 -10.31
C GLU A 246 -21.73 -10.04 -10.31
N SER A 247 -22.57 -9.88 -9.29
CA SER A 247 -23.85 -10.58 -9.18
C SER A 247 -24.91 -9.57 -8.75
N GLU A 248 -25.96 -9.42 -9.56
CA GLU A 248 -27.08 -8.50 -9.27
C GLU A 248 -26.63 -7.05 -8.97
N GLY A 249 -25.55 -6.57 -9.63
CA GLY A 249 -24.98 -5.24 -9.41
C GLY A 249 -24.09 -5.12 -8.16
N VAL A 250 -23.83 -6.22 -7.45
CA VAL A 250 -22.93 -6.29 -6.30
C VAL A 250 -21.56 -6.80 -6.74
N SER A 251 -20.50 -6.06 -6.38
CA SER A 251 -19.11 -6.51 -6.58
C SER A 251 -18.74 -7.50 -5.48
N LEU A 252 -18.47 -8.73 -5.89
CA LEU A 252 -18.07 -9.82 -5.01
C LEU A 252 -16.56 -10.07 -5.14
N TRP A 253 -15.89 -10.10 -4.00
CA TRP A 253 -14.45 -10.40 -3.90
C TRP A 253 -14.31 -11.69 -3.13
N ASN A 254 -13.81 -12.73 -3.79
CA ASN A 254 -13.80 -14.11 -3.25
C ASN A 254 -15.19 -14.57 -2.78
N GLY A 255 -16.23 -14.14 -3.51
CA GLY A 255 -17.63 -14.44 -3.18
C GLY A 255 -18.23 -13.62 -2.04
N ARG A 256 -17.47 -12.69 -1.45
CA ARG A 256 -17.95 -11.79 -0.38
C ARG A 256 -18.35 -10.44 -0.95
N ASP A 257 -19.50 -9.96 -0.52
CA ASP A 257 -19.91 -8.57 -0.75
C ASP A 257 -19.03 -7.62 0.08
N VAL A 258 -18.36 -6.70 -0.62
CA VAL A 258 -17.47 -5.68 -0.03
C VAL A 258 -18.23 -4.75 0.92
N GLN A 259 -19.49 -4.38 0.59
CA GLN A 259 -20.27 -3.48 1.44
C GLN A 259 -20.69 -4.15 2.73
N THR A 260 -21.09 -5.42 2.66
CA THR A 260 -21.37 -6.22 3.85
C THR A 260 -20.12 -6.33 4.73
N ALA A 261 -18.96 -6.67 4.16
CA ALA A 261 -17.69 -6.74 4.91
C ALA A 261 -17.29 -5.40 5.57
N LEU A 262 -17.53 -4.27 4.90
CA LEU A 262 -17.33 -2.94 5.48
C LEU A 262 -18.26 -2.66 6.65
N THR A 263 -19.55 -2.98 6.52
CA THR A 263 -20.54 -2.78 7.59
C THR A 263 -20.21 -3.62 8.82
N GLU A 264 -19.99 -4.93 8.62
CA GLU A 264 -19.61 -5.86 9.70
C GLU A 264 -18.35 -5.38 10.44
N TYR A 265 -17.37 -4.86 9.69
CA TYR A 265 -16.14 -4.38 10.30
C TYR A 265 -16.33 -3.09 11.08
N ARG A 266 -17.12 -2.14 10.57
CA ARG A 266 -17.45 -0.89 11.28
C ARG A 266 -18.17 -1.16 12.60
N GLU A 267 -19.15 -2.07 12.58
CA GLU A 267 -19.86 -2.48 13.80
C GLU A 267 -18.88 -3.07 14.82
N ARG A 268 -17.94 -3.91 14.37
CA ARG A 268 -16.94 -4.53 15.24
C ARG A 268 -15.96 -3.54 15.86
N ILE A 269 -15.53 -2.50 15.15
CA ILE A 269 -14.58 -1.51 15.68
C ILE A 269 -15.27 -0.39 16.48
N ALA A 270 -16.59 -0.30 16.42
CA ALA A 270 -17.39 0.63 17.21
C ALA A 270 -17.87 0.03 18.56
N ALA A 271 -17.87 -1.30 18.67
CA ALA A 271 -18.22 -2.06 19.87
C ALA A 271 -17.05 -2.17 20.86
#